data_AF-U1LJH1-F1
#
_entry.id   AF-U1LJH1-F1
#
_cell.length_a   1.000
_cell.length_b   1.000
_cell.length_c   1.000
_cell.angle_alpha   90.00
_cell.angle_beta   90.00
_cell.angle_gamma   90.00
#
_symmetry.space_group_name_H-M   'P 1'
#
loop_
_entity.id
_entity.type
_entity.pdbx_description
1 polymer ?
#
loop_
_entity_poly.entity_id
_entity_poly.type
_entity_poly.pdbx_seq_one_letter_code
_entity_poly.pdbx_strand_id
1 'polypeptide(L)' 'MGFFAMVLSFLLGIFFTVIGVVRRKQNVLYKLFIVLGITLLIVAVYLARPQ' A
#
# COMPACT_ATOMS: atom_id res chain seq x y z
N MET A 1 8.69 -18.12 -2.07
CA MET A 1 7.75 -17.40 -2.96
C MET A 1 7.08 -16.19 -2.28
N GLY A 2 6.87 -16.18 -0.95
CA GLY A 2 6.29 -15.04 -0.23
C GLY A 2 7.17 -13.79 -0.10
N PHE A 3 8.51 -13.93 -0.07
CA PHE A 3 9.42 -12.77 0.14
C PHE A 3 9.33 -11.72 -0.97
N PHE A 4 9.39 -12.12 -2.25
CA PHE A 4 9.24 -11.18 -3.36
C PHE A 4 7.85 -10.54 -3.39
N ALA A 5 6.80 -11.31 -3.08
CA ALA A 5 5.42 -10.81 -2.99
C ALA A 5 5.25 -9.80 -1.84
N MET A 6 5.92 -10.04 -0.70
CA MET A 6 5.97 -9.11 0.43
C MET A 6 6.65 -7.81 0.05
N VAL A 7 7.84 -7.88 -0.58
CA VAL A 7 8.60 -6.70 -1.01
C VAL A 7 7.81 -5.88 -2.03
N LEU A 8 7.23 -6.53 -3.05
CA LEU A 8 6.38 -5.87 -4.05
C LEU A 8 5.15 -5.21 -3.43
N SER A 9 4.46 -5.89 -2.51
CA SER A 9 3.28 -5.33 -1.83
C SER A 9 3.64 -4.14 -0.93
N PHE A 10 4.81 -4.17 -0.30
CA PHE A 10 5.30 -3.08 0.55
C PHE A 10 5.68 -1.85 -0.29
N LEU A 11 6.43 -2.03 -1.38
CA LEU A 11 6.79 -0.97 -2.32
C LEU A 11 5.54 -0.33 -2.96
N LEU A 12 4.60 -1.15 -3.43
CA LEU A 12 3.34 -0.67 -3.98
C LEU A 12 2.51 0.05 -2.90
N GLY A 13 2.41 -0.50 -1.70
CA GLY A 13 1.68 0.12 -0.59
C GLY A 13 2.19 1.52 -0.24
N ILE A 14 3.52 1.69 -0.15
CA ILE A 14 4.15 3.00 0.08
C ILE A 14 3.88 3.93 -1.11
N PHE A 15 4.07 3.47 -2.34
CA PHE A 15 3.89 4.29 -3.54
C PHE A 15 2.46 4.82 -3.67
N PHE A 16 1.46 3.94 -3.49
CA PHE A 16 0.04 4.31 -3.48
C PHE A 16 -0.29 5.28 -2.34
N THR A 17 0.28 5.06 -1.14
CA THR A 17 0.07 5.93 0.01
C THR A 17 0.66 7.33 -0.22
N VAL A 18 1.89 7.42 -0.72
CA VAL A 18 2.57 8.69 -0.99
C VAL A 18 1.84 9.46 -2.09
N ILE A 19 1.48 8.82 -3.21
CA ILE A 19 0.70 9.46 -4.29
C ILE A 19 -0.66 9.92 -3.79
N GLY A 20 -1.35 9.08 -3.02
CA GLY A 20 -2.63 9.40 -2.42
C GLY A 20 -2.56 10.60 -1.48
N VAL A 21 -1.52 10.68 -0.65
CA VAL A 21 -1.28 11.82 0.26
C VAL A 21 -0.92 13.09 -0.50
N VAL A 22 0.01 13.02 -1.46
CA VAL A 22 0.44 14.18 -2.27
C VAL A 22 -0.72 14.76 -3.06
N ARG A 23 -1.59 13.91 -3.62
CA ARG A 23 -2.72 14.34 -4.45
C ARG A 23 -4.06 14.38 -3.70
N ARG A 24 -4.04 14.25 -2.37
CA ARG A 24 -5.22 14.30 -1.47
C ARG A 24 -6.14 15.49 -1.72
N LYS A 25 -5.56 16.64 -2.10
CA LYS A 25 -6.28 17.91 -2.30
C LYS A 25 -7.06 17.96 -3.61
N GLN A 26 -6.75 17.10 -4.59
CA GLN A 26 -7.32 17.18 -5.93
C GLN A 26 -8.57 16.34 -6.14
N ASN A 27 -8.80 15.23 -5.43
CA ASN A 27 -9.99 14.40 -5.70
C ASN A 27 -10.28 13.31 -4.64
N VAL A 28 -11.56 12.94 -4.51
CA VAL A 28 -12.06 11.84 -3.67
C VAL A 28 -11.42 10.49 -4.06
N LEU A 29 -11.09 10.32 -5.34
CA LEU A 29 -10.33 9.18 -5.86
C LEU A 29 -8.98 8.99 -5.13
N TYR A 30 -8.28 10.06 -4.78
CA TYR A 30 -7.01 9.94 -4.04
C TYR A 30 -7.22 9.49 -2.60
N LYS A 31 -8.38 9.78 -2.01
CA LYS A 31 -8.78 9.26 -0.70
C LYS A 31 -8.97 7.73 -0.75
N LEU A 32 -9.56 7.21 -1.83
CA LEU A 32 -9.65 5.75 -2.08
C LEU A 32 -8.28 5.11 -2.32
N PHE A 33 -7.38 5.78 -3.03
CA PHE A 33 -5.99 5.32 -3.22
C PHE A 33 -5.23 5.19 -1.88
N ILE A 34 -5.45 6.10 -0.93
CA ILE A 34 -4.86 6.00 0.42
C ILE A 34 -5.40 4.75 1.13
N VAL A 35 -6.71 4.51 1.11
CA VAL A 35 -7.32 3.34 1.74
C VAL A 35 -6.79 2.04 1.13
N LEU A 36 -6.65 1.99 -0.20
CA LEU A 36 -6.04 0.85 -0.90
C LEU A 36 -4.57 0.66 -0.52
N GLY A 37 -3.78 1.73 -0.45
CA GLY A 37 -2.37 1.69 -0.06
C GLY A 37 -2.16 1.18 1.36
N ILE A 38 -2.97 1.63 2.32
CA ILE A 38 -2.94 1.15 3.71
C ILE A 38 -3.33 -0.34 3.78
N THR A 39 -4.36 -0.75 3.04
CA THR A 39 -4.79 -2.16 2.99
C THR A 39 -3.67 -3.06 2.46
N LEU A 40 -2.98 -2.62 1.39
CA LEU A 40 -1.82 -3.32 0.84
C LEU A 40 -0.65 -3.41 1.84
N LEU A 41 -0.40 -2.36 2.62
CA LEU A 41 0.61 -2.40 3.70
C LEU A 41 0.26 -3.43 4.77
N ILE A 42 -1.02 -3.51 5.18
CA ILE A 42 -1.47 -4.52 6.16
C ILE A 42 -1.29 -5.94 5.61
N VAL A 43 -1.66 -6.17 4.35
CA VAL A 43 -1.45 -7.47 3.67
C VAL A 43 0.03 -7.80 3.59
N ALA A 44 0.89 -6.84 3.26
CA ALA A 44 2.34 -7.03 3.22
C ALA A 44 2.90 -7.42 4.60
N VAL A 45 2.45 -6.77 5.68
CA VAL A 45 2.84 -7.12 7.06
C VAL A 45 2.35 -8.50 7.45
N TYR A 46 1.16 -8.90 7.00
CA TYR A 46 0.64 -10.26 7.22
C TYR A 46 1.49 -11.31 6.49
N LEU A 47 1.88 -11.04 5.24
CA LEU A 47 2.78 -11.89 4.45
C LEU A 47 4.21 -11.93 5.00
N ALA A 48 4.63 -10.87 5.70
CA ALA A 48 5.93 -10.76 6.36
C ALA A 48 6.07 -11.64 7.59
N ARG A 49 4.94 -11.97 8.21
CA ARG A 49 4.94 -12.85 9.37
C ARG A 49 5.42 -14.22 8.90
N PRO A 50 6.47 -14.79 9.52
CA PRO A 50 6.84 -16.16 9.23
C PRO A 50 5.68 -17.04 9.71
N GLN A 51 5.01 -17.70 8.76
CA GLN A 51 4.07 -18.77 9.07
C GLN A 51 4.83 -19.98 9.58
#